data_AF-A0A7V9GBL5-F1
#
_entry.id   AF-A0A7V9GBL5-F1
#
_cell.length_a   1.000
_cell.length_b   1.000
_cell.length_c   1.000
_cell.angle_alpha   90.00
_cell.angle_beta   90.00
_cell.angle_gamma   90.00
#
_symmetry.space_group_name_H-M   'P 1'
#
loop_
_entity.id
_entity.type
_entity.pdbx_description
1 polymer ?
#
loop_
_entity_poly.entity_id
_entity_poly.type
_entity_poly.pdbx_seq_one_letter_code
_entity_poly.pdbx_strand_id
1 'polypeptide(L)'
;MKTKIILILLLLALPTLAITKKSEYIGYKHKGIKYGETLPNGVKDLGGGLLSNENYGVSRFTKGKKYMLWLEKITARDAKGVPSWEVRDVLSFDKLKKNQEFLFSYSSSCLQNGKGNLDMIVMTELLPKNKTYKVLKAWKANIKREKFDKISIKGIKCEYVAP
;
A
#
# COMPACT_ATOMS: atom_id res chain seq x y z
N MET A 1 23.82 -60.88 26.86
CA MET A 1 22.95 -60.16 25.91
C MET A 1 22.44 -58.88 26.57
N LYS A 2 22.89 -57.70 26.13
CA LYS A 2 22.37 -56.41 26.60
C LYS A 2 21.92 -55.60 25.39
N THR A 3 20.62 -55.61 25.14
CA THR A 3 19.95 -54.86 24.07
C THR A 3 19.90 -53.39 24.48
N LYS A 4 20.64 -52.52 23.80
CA LYS A 4 20.50 -51.06 23.96
C LYS A 4 19.41 -50.57 23.02
N ILE A 5 18.35 -50.04 23.61
CA ILE A 5 17.20 -49.40 22.96
C ILE A 5 17.70 -48.10 22.30
N ILE A 6 17.52 -48.01 20.98
CA ILE A 6 17.75 -46.78 20.21
C ILE A 6 16.50 -45.91 20.37
N LEU A 7 16.64 -44.78 21.07
CA LEU A 7 15.59 -43.78 21.22
C LEU A 7 15.63 -42.85 19.98
N ILE A 8 14.72 -43.05 19.04
CA ILE A 8 14.55 -42.15 17.88
C ILE A 8 13.79 -40.91 18.37
N LEU A 9 14.49 -39.78 18.55
CA LEU A 9 13.85 -38.47 18.70
C LEU A 9 13.28 -38.02 17.35
N LEU A 10 11.99 -38.23 17.11
CA LEU A 10 11.24 -37.52 16.07
C LEU A 10 11.12 -36.05 16.50
N LEU A 11 11.95 -35.17 15.93
CA LEU A 11 11.68 -33.74 15.92
C LEU A 11 10.44 -33.49 15.05
N LEU A 12 9.28 -33.34 15.68
CA LEU A 12 8.09 -32.79 15.06
C LEU A 12 8.36 -31.31 14.73
N ALA A 13 8.82 -31.07 13.50
CA ALA A 13 8.83 -29.74 12.91
C ALA A 13 7.38 -29.29 12.69
N LEU A 14 6.76 -28.72 13.73
CA LEU A 14 5.47 -28.07 13.61
C LEU A 14 5.63 -26.88 12.66
N PRO A 15 4.90 -26.82 11.53
CA PRO A 15 4.95 -25.66 10.66
C PRO A 15 4.41 -24.47 11.46
N THR A 16 5.26 -23.50 11.76
CA THR A 16 4.82 -22.22 12.31
C THR A 16 3.93 -21.56 11.26
N LEU A 17 2.61 -21.69 11.44
CA LEU A 17 1.62 -20.90 10.73
C LEU A 17 1.92 -19.44 11.05
N ALA A 18 2.55 -18.74 10.11
CA ALA A 18 2.75 -17.31 10.21
C ALA A 18 1.37 -16.64 10.15
N ILE A 19 0.81 -16.34 11.33
CA ILE A 19 -0.39 -15.53 11.45
C ILE A 19 -0.01 -14.13 10.95
N THR A 20 -0.43 -13.80 9.73
CA THR A 20 -0.30 -12.45 9.20
C THR A 20 -1.23 -11.55 10.00
N LYS A 21 -0.67 -10.78 10.94
CA LYS A 21 -1.43 -9.82 11.74
C LYS A 21 -2.14 -8.84 10.81
N LYS A 22 -3.47 -8.94 10.73
CA LYS A 22 -4.33 -8.01 10.00
C LYS A 22 -4.11 -6.60 10.57
N SER A 23 -3.93 -5.61 9.70
CA SER A 23 -3.78 -4.22 10.12
C SER A 23 -5.00 -3.75 10.92
N GLU A 24 -4.77 -3.02 12.01
CA GLU A 24 -5.83 -2.49 12.88
C GLU A 24 -6.76 -1.49 12.18
N TYR A 25 -6.33 -0.95 11.04
CA TYR A 25 -7.11 0.03 10.29
C TYR A 25 -8.09 -0.59 9.29
N ILE A 26 -8.00 -1.89 8.98
CA ILE A 26 -8.93 -2.52 8.03
C ILE A 26 -10.34 -2.53 8.62
N GLY A 27 -11.30 -1.97 7.88
CA GLY A 27 -12.68 -1.75 8.31
C GLY A 27 -12.92 -0.38 8.95
N TYR A 28 -11.86 0.42 9.18
CA TYR A 28 -12.01 1.79 9.67
C TYR A 28 -12.78 2.64 8.65
N LYS A 29 -13.68 3.49 9.15
CA LYS A 29 -14.53 4.37 8.34
C LYS A 29 -14.28 5.83 8.65
N HIS A 30 -14.28 6.67 7.62
CA HIS A 30 -14.20 8.12 7.78
C HIS A 30 -14.88 8.85 6.62
N LYS A 31 -15.23 10.11 6.82
CA LYS A 31 -15.66 10.99 5.73
C LYS A 31 -14.46 11.52 4.96
N GLY A 32 -14.68 12.04 3.75
CA GLY A 32 -13.68 12.80 3.01
C GLY A 32 -13.04 13.87 3.90
N ILE A 33 -11.73 13.97 3.85
CA ILE A 33 -10.90 14.83 4.70
C ILE A 33 -10.08 15.79 3.85
N LYS A 34 -9.66 16.90 4.44
CA LYS A 34 -8.73 17.83 3.77
C LYS A 34 -7.30 17.36 3.98
N TYR A 35 -6.44 17.68 3.03
CA TYR A 35 -5.01 17.41 3.12
C TYR A 35 -4.43 17.91 4.45
N GLY A 36 -3.69 17.05 5.15
CA GLY A 36 -3.02 17.39 6.41
C GLY A 36 -3.89 17.28 7.66
N GLU A 37 -5.19 17.02 7.52
CA GLU A 37 -6.07 16.76 8.68
C GLU A 37 -5.72 15.45 9.37
N THR A 38 -5.99 15.38 10.67
CA THR A 38 -5.77 14.19 11.50
C THR A 38 -7.11 13.55 11.83
N LEU A 39 -7.24 12.27 11.54
CA LEU A 39 -8.42 11.47 11.85
C LEU A 39 -8.49 11.17 13.36
N PRO A 40 -9.68 10.88 13.92
CA PRO A 40 -9.85 10.57 15.35
C PRO A 40 -8.97 9.42 15.89
N ASN A 41 -8.55 8.49 15.03
CA ASN A 41 -7.63 7.40 15.39
C ASN A 41 -6.13 7.82 15.40
N GLY A 42 -5.85 9.10 15.18
CA GLY A 42 -4.53 9.72 15.24
C GLY A 42 -3.70 9.60 13.96
N VAL A 43 -4.26 9.10 12.86
CA VAL A 43 -3.52 9.13 11.58
C VAL A 43 -3.72 10.47 10.87
N LYS A 44 -2.64 11.02 10.30
CA LYS A 44 -2.66 12.25 9.52
C LYS A 44 -2.71 11.93 8.03
N ASP A 45 -3.62 12.57 7.31
CA ASP A 45 -3.76 12.47 5.86
C ASP A 45 -2.66 13.24 5.12
N LEU A 46 -2.15 12.62 4.06
CA LEU A 46 -1.14 13.16 3.16
C LEU A 46 -1.64 13.18 1.70
N GLY A 47 -2.96 13.14 1.52
CA GLY A 47 -3.64 13.07 0.23
C GLY A 47 -3.61 11.69 -0.42
N GLY A 48 -4.45 11.55 -1.43
CA GLY A 48 -4.62 10.30 -2.18
C GLY A 48 -5.03 10.56 -3.62
N GLY A 49 -5.44 9.49 -4.29
CA GLY A 49 -5.94 9.55 -5.65
C GLY A 49 -6.92 8.41 -5.91
N LEU A 50 -7.85 8.64 -6.83
CA LEU A 50 -8.81 7.62 -7.27
C LEU A 50 -8.11 6.56 -8.13
N LEU A 51 -8.62 5.34 -8.05
CA LEU A 51 -8.21 4.26 -8.95
C LEU A 51 -8.99 4.33 -10.26
N SER A 52 -8.74 3.39 -11.18
CA SER A 52 -9.51 3.31 -12.44
C SER A 52 -11.01 3.15 -12.21
N ASN A 53 -11.39 2.52 -11.09
CA ASN A 53 -12.74 2.54 -10.56
C ASN A 53 -12.85 3.62 -9.47
N GLU A 54 -13.60 4.69 -9.74
CA GLU A 54 -13.72 5.86 -8.87
C GLU A 54 -14.44 5.60 -7.54
N ASN A 55 -15.01 4.40 -7.35
CA ASN A 55 -15.49 3.97 -6.03
C ASN A 55 -14.35 3.50 -5.12
N TYR A 56 -13.12 3.46 -5.62
CA TYR A 56 -11.93 3.11 -4.86
C TYR A 56 -10.86 4.18 -4.98
N GLY A 57 -10.07 4.30 -3.92
CA GLY A 57 -8.93 5.21 -3.86
C GLY A 57 -7.77 4.60 -3.11
N VAL A 58 -6.60 5.21 -3.29
CA VAL A 58 -5.45 4.98 -2.44
C VAL A 58 -5.07 6.30 -1.79
N SER A 59 -5.01 6.30 -0.46
CA SER A 59 -4.66 7.47 0.33
C SER A 59 -3.40 7.21 1.15
N ARG A 60 -2.59 8.27 1.31
CA ARG A 60 -1.37 8.24 2.12
C ARG A 60 -1.70 8.73 3.51
N PHE A 61 -1.28 7.98 4.51
CA PHE A 61 -1.42 8.36 5.91
C PHE A 61 -0.09 8.26 6.65
N THR A 62 0.04 8.99 7.75
CA THR A 62 1.13 8.83 8.71
C THR A 62 0.63 8.76 10.14
N LYS A 63 1.29 7.96 10.98
CA LYS A 63 1.12 7.96 12.43
C LYS A 63 2.50 7.90 13.09
N GLY A 64 2.94 9.04 13.64
CA GLY A 64 4.32 9.20 14.08
C GLY A 64 5.31 9.05 12.91
N LYS A 65 6.18 8.05 12.98
CA LYS A 65 7.17 7.76 11.91
C LYS A 65 6.65 6.80 10.83
N LYS A 66 5.54 6.09 11.10
CA LYS A 66 4.99 5.08 10.20
C LYS A 66 4.22 5.73 9.06
N TYR A 67 4.58 5.38 7.84
CA TYR A 67 3.84 5.70 6.63
C TYR A 67 2.92 4.56 6.27
N MET A 68 1.73 4.89 5.78
CA MET A 68 0.73 3.91 5.37
C MET A 68 0.12 4.31 4.04
N LEU A 69 -0.21 3.30 3.25
CA LEU A 69 -1.11 3.43 2.10
C LEU A 69 -2.37 2.66 2.43
N TRP A 70 -3.52 3.31 2.35
CA TRP A 70 -4.82 2.69 2.57
C TRP A 70 -5.49 2.50 1.23
N LEU A 71 -5.91 1.27 0.92
CA LEU A 71 -6.87 0.99 -0.15
C LEU A 71 -8.25 1.19 0.43
N GLU A 72 -9.05 2.06 -0.19
CA GLU A 72 -10.29 2.51 0.40
C GLU A 72 -11.43 2.37 -0.61
N LYS A 73 -12.63 2.15 -0.10
CA LYS A 73 -13.86 2.05 -0.89
C LYS A 73 -14.88 3.06 -0.41
N ILE A 74 -15.52 3.75 -1.35
CA ILE A 74 -16.67 4.60 -1.06
C ILE A 74 -17.84 3.70 -0.64
N THR A 75 -18.42 4.00 0.53
CA THR A 75 -19.59 3.30 1.09
C THR A 75 -20.86 4.14 1.03
N ALA A 76 -20.72 5.47 0.99
CA ALA A 76 -21.82 6.40 0.83
C ALA A 76 -21.29 7.76 0.35
N ARG A 77 -22.20 8.64 -0.05
CA ARG A 77 -21.94 10.08 -0.23
C ARG A 77 -23.01 10.85 0.52
N ASP A 78 -22.62 11.97 1.14
CA ASP A 78 -23.61 12.86 1.74
C ASP A 78 -24.28 13.77 0.70
N ALA A 79 -25.22 14.62 1.13
CA ALA A 79 -25.96 15.53 0.26
C ALA A 79 -25.07 16.54 -0.50
N LYS A 80 -23.83 16.76 -0.06
CA LYS A 80 -22.84 17.62 -0.73
C LYS A 80 -21.88 16.82 -1.62
N GLY A 81 -22.13 15.52 -1.80
CA GLY A 81 -21.30 14.61 -2.59
C GLY A 81 -20.04 14.13 -1.86
N VAL A 82 -19.84 14.50 -0.59
CA VAL A 82 -18.63 14.14 0.16
C VAL A 82 -18.66 12.64 0.44
N PRO A 83 -17.64 11.87 0.01
CA PRO A 83 -17.62 10.43 0.18
C PRO A 83 -17.39 10.02 1.63
N SER A 84 -18.01 8.90 2.03
CA SER A 84 -17.64 8.11 3.20
C SER A 84 -16.82 6.92 2.74
N TRP A 85 -15.62 6.78 3.29
CA TRP A 85 -14.65 5.76 2.94
C TRP A 85 -14.61 4.65 3.98
N GLU A 86 -14.32 3.44 3.53
CA GLU A 86 -13.96 2.30 4.38
C GLU A 86 -12.64 1.68 3.90
N VAL A 87 -11.72 1.50 4.83
CA VAL A 87 -10.39 0.93 4.57
C VAL A 87 -10.50 -0.56 4.33
N ARG A 88 -10.00 -1.03 3.19
CA ARG A 88 -10.03 -2.44 2.77
C ARG A 88 -8.71 -3.15 2.98
N ASP A 89 -7.60 -2.45 2.75
CA ASP A 89 -6.26 -2.99 2.95
C ASP A 89 -5.25 -1.90 3.27
N VAL A 90 -4.13 -2.31 3.87
CA VAL A 90 -3.09 -1.37 4.31
C VAL A 90 -1.70 -1.90 3.99
N LEU A 91 -0.89 -1.06 3.35
CA LEU A 91 0.56 -1.21 3.34
C LEU A 91 1.15 -0.30 4.42
N SER A 92 2.06 -0.81 5.23
CA SER A 92 2.74 -0.06 6.31
C SER A 92 4.25 -0.06 6.10
N PHE A 93 4.87 1.08 6.39
CA PHE A 93 6.30 1.32 6.21
C PHE A 93 6.84 2.09 7.41
N ASP A 94 7.94 1.61 8.00
CA ASP A 94 8.48 2.26 9.21
C ASP A 94 9.07 3.65 8.95
N LYS A 95 9.53 3.90 7.72
CA LYS A 95 10.07 5.20 7.28
C LYS A 95 10.19 5.25 5.76
N LEU A 96 10.01 6.43 5.17
CA LEU A 96 10.47 6.75 3.82
C LEU A 96 11.81 7.52 3.89
N LYS A 97 12.76 7.18 3.02
CA LYS A 97 13.95 8.03 2.83
C LYS A 97 13.53 9.36 2.20
N LYS A 98 14.34 10.40 2.38
CA LYS A 98 14.04 11.76 1.90
C LYS A 98 13.75 11.85 0.40
N ASN A 99 14.36 10.99 -0.39
CA ASN A 99 14.21 10.90 -1.84
C ASN A 99 13.27 9.75 -2.28
N GLN A 100 12.54 9.13 -1.35
CA GLN A 100 11.58 8.09 -1.66
C GLN A 100 10.16 8.62 -1.58
N GLU A 101 9.33 8.16 -2.50
CA GLU A 101 7.92 8.52 -2.55
C GLU A 101 7.07 7.39 -3.12
N PHE A 102 5.76 7.62 -3.11
CA PHE A 102 4.79 6.74 -3.73
C PHE A 102 4.15 7.45 -4.92
N LEU A 103 4.22 6.82 -6.09
CA LEU A 103 3.57 7.26 -7.32
C LEU A 103 2.40 6.32 -7.62
N PHE A 104 1.20 6.88 -7.78
CA PHE A 104 -0.03 6.15 -8.08
C PHE A 104 -1.09 7.11 -8.64
N SER A 105 -2.20 6.54 -9.13
CA SER A 105 -3.33 7.28 -9.69
C SER A 105 -2.94 8.21 -10.85
N TYR A 106 -3.75 9.22 -11.13
CA TYR A 106 -3.56 10.22 -12.18
C TYR A 106 -2.30 11.08 -12.00
N SER A 107 -1.74 11.12 -10.80
CA SER A 107 -0.45 11.77 -10.51
C SER A 107 0.78 10.92 -10.87
N SER A 108 0.59 9.67 -11.31
CA SER A 108 1.69 8.77 -11.62
C SER A 108 2.19 8.95 -13.05
N SER A 109 3.49 9.23 -13.18
CA SER A 109 4.23 9.18 -14.45
C SER A 109 4.74 7.77 -14.80
N CYS A 110 4.27 6.74 -14.09
CA CYS A 110 4.76 5.38 -14.27
C CYS A 110 4.01 4.63 -15.37
N LEU A 111 4.77 3.98 -16.25
CA LEU A 111 4.29 3.06 -17.27
C LEU A 111 4.70 1.63 -16.94
N GLN A 112 3.78 0.69 -17.09
CA GLN A 112 4.04 -0.75 -17.04
C GLN A 112 4.04 -1.31 -18.46
N ASN A 113 5.20 -1.78 -18.93
CA ASN A 113 5.40 -2.24 -20.31
C ASN A 113 4.91 -1.21 -21.36
N GLY A 114 5.18 0.07 -21.09
CA GLY A 114 4.79 1.18 -21.97
C GLY A 114 3.34 1.65 -21.86
N LYS A 115 2.54 1.10 -20.94
CA LYS A 115 1.13 1.47 -20.75
C LYS A 115 0.89 2.05 -19.35
N GLY A 116 0.06 3.10 -19.27
CA GLY A 116 -0.41 3.64 -18.00
C GLY A 116 -1.26 2.63 -17.24
N ASN A 117 -1.20 2.66 -15.91
CA ASN A 117 -1.98 1.79 -15.04
C ASN A 117 -2.37 2.53 -13.76
N LEU A 118 -3.62 3.02 -13.71
CA LEU A 118 -4.14 3.79 -12.57
C LEU A 118 -4.25 2.96 -11.28
N ASP A 119 -4.31 1.64 -11.40
CA ASP A 119 -4.40 0.72 -10.26
C ASP A 119 -3.02 0.30 -9.75
N MET A 120 -1.94 0.81 -10.35
CA MET A 120 -0.58 0.51 -9.95
C MET A 120 -0.07 1.54 -8.93
N ILE A 121 0.56 1.02 -7.89
CA ILE A 121 1.23 1.80 -6.85
C ILE A 121 2.69 1.45 -6.88
N VAL A 122 3.55 2.46 -6.98
CA VAL A 122 4.99 2.28 -7.10
C VAL A 122 5.67 3.05 -5.98
N MET A 123 6.52 2.37 -5.22
CA MET A 123 7.48 3.03 -4.34
C MET A 123 8.74 3.30 -5.15
N THR A 124 9.12 4.57 -5.25
CA THR A 124 10.26 5.01 -6.05
C THR A 124 11.32 5.67 -5.19
N GLU A 125 12.50 5.81 -5.77
CA GLU A 125 13.57 6.66 -5.29
C GLU A 125 13.97 7.64 -6.41
N LEU A 126 13.86 8.94 -6.15
CA LEU A 126 14.29 9.97 -7.08
C LEU A 126 15.81 9.90 -7.27
N LEU A 127 16.24 9.85 -8.52
CA LEU A 127 17.63 9.96 -8.96
C LEU A 127 17.84 11.35 -9.60
N PRO A 128 18.24 12.38 -8.82
CA PRO A 128 18.19 13.77 -9.28
C PRO A 128 19.07 14.03 -10.50
N LYS A 129 20.25 13.39 -10.54
CA LYS A 129 21.23 13.53 -11.65
C LYS A 129 20.62 13.17 -13.01
N ASN A 130 19.70 12.19 -13.02
CA ASN A 130 19.16 11.63 -14.25
C ASN A 130 17.70 12.02 -14.47
N LYS A 131 17.10 12.85 -13.60
CA LYS A 131 15.66 13.20 -13.61
C LYS A 131 14.77 11.97 -13.85
N THR A 132 15.06 10.88 -13.14
CA THR A 132 14.33 9.62 -13.26
C THR A 132 14.05 9.05 -11.89
N TYR A 133 13.08 8.14 -11.83
CA TYR A 133 12.78 7.38 -10.63
C TYR A 133 13.31 5.95 -10.77
N LYS A 134 14.04 5.49 -9.75
CA LYS A 134 14.32 4.07 -9.55
C LYS A 134 13.13 3.42 -8.88
N VAL A 135 12.54 2.41 -9.51
CA VAL A 135 11.45 1.62 -8.91
C VAL A 135 12.02 0.68 -7.85
N LEU A 136 11.51 0.77 -6.62
CA LEU A 136 11.94 -0.07 -5.50
C LEU A 136 10.98 -1.23 -5.25
N LYS A 137 9.67 -0.94 -5.25
CA LYS A 137 8.60 -1.89 -5.01
C LYS A 137 7.37 -1.48 -5.81
N ALA A 138 6.53 -2.45 -6.16
CA ALA A 138 5.29 -2.18 -6.85
C ALA A 138 4.16 -3.10 -6.34
N TRP A 139 2.96 -2.56 -6.35
CA TRP A 139 1.72 -3.25 -6.03
C TRP A 139 0.65 -2.88 -7.06
N LYS A 140 -0.34 -3.76 -7.19
CA LYS A 140 -1.60 -3.49 -7.87
C LYS A 140 -2.73 -3.48 -6.84
N ALA A 141 -3.56 -2.45 -6.88
CA ALA A 141 -4.83 -2.47 -6.17
C ALA A 141 -5.80 -3.42 -6.89
N ASN A 142 -6.06 -4.56 -6.26
CA ASN A 142 -7.01 -5.54 -6.77
C ASN A 142 -8.38 -5.29 -6.16
N ILE A 143 -9.22 -4.54 -6.86
CA ILE A 143 -10.55 -4.16 -6.36
C ILE A 143 -11.52 -5.34 -6.21
N LYS A 144 -11.29 -6.47 -6.90
CA LYS A 144 -12.11 -7.68 -6.74
C LYS A 144 -11.84 -8.37 -5.40
N ARG A 145 -10.57 -8.38 -5.00
CA ARG A 145 -10.12 -8.94 -3.71
C ARG A 145 -10.08 -7.89 -2.59
N GLU A 146 -10.23 -6.62 -2.94
CA GLU A 146 -10.04 -5.46 -2.08
C GLU A 146 -8.69 -5.51 -1.34
N LYS A 147 -7.60 -5.82 -2.08
CA LYS A 147 -6.24 -6.02 -1.55
C LYS A 147 -5.17 -5.35 -2.41
N PHE A 148 -4.02 -5.04 -1.79
CA PHE A 148 -2.79 -4.75 -2.50
C PHE A 148 -2.06 -6.05 -2.87
N ASP A 149 -2.00 -6.37 -4.16
CA ASP A 149 -1.22 -7.49 -4.66
C ASP A 149 0.18 -7.01 -5.04
N LYS A 150 1.22 -7.62 -4.46
CA LYS A 150 2.61 -7.33 -4.86
C LYS A 150 2.81 -7.76 -6.31
N ILE A 151 3.38 -6.88 -7.14
CA ILE A 151 3.71 -7.19 -8.54
C ILE A 151 5.21 -7.06 -8.78
N SER A 152 5.68 -7.67 -9.87
CA SER A 152 7.07 -7.51 -10.31
C SER A 152 7.32 -6.06 -10.75
N ILE A 153 8.52 -5.55 -10.46
CA ILE A 153 8.98 -4.24 -10.93
C ILE A 153 9.48 -4.28 -12.38
N LYS A 154 9.63 -5.48 -12.96
CA LYS A 154 10.12 -5.65 -14.33
C LYS A 154 9.17 -4.96 -15.32
N GLY A 155 9.75 -4.12 -16.18
CA GLY A 155 8.99 -3.37 -17.19
C GLY A 155 8.29 -2.12 -16.67
N ILE A 156 8.44 -1.78 -15.39
CA ILE A 156 7.94 -0.51 -14.84
C ILE A 156 9.00 0.56 -15.03
N LYS A 157 8.64 1.66 -15.68
CA LYS A 157 9.46 2.87 -15.85
C LYS A 157 8.69 4.07 -15.34
N CYS A 158 9.34 4.95 -14.59
CA CYS A 158 8.73 6.13 -14.01
C CYS A 158 9.64 7.34 -14.30
N GLU A 159 9.04 8.40 -14.83
CA GLU A 159 9.76 9.62 -15.23
C GLU A 159 9.59 10.72 -14.18
N TYR A 160 10.61 11.55 -13.99
CA TYR A 160 10.46 12.74 -13.17
C TYR A 160 9.77 13.82 -14.00
N VAL A 161 8.54 14.17 -13.62
CA VAL A 161 7.84 15.33 -14.14
C VAL A 161 7.98 16.42 -13.09
N ALA A 162 8.56 17.56 -13.47
CA ALA A 162 8.65 18.70 -12.57
C ALA A 162 7.22 19.17 -12.20
N PRO A 163 6.96 19.48 -10.92
CA PRO A 163 5.68 20.04 -10.50
C PRO A 163 5.43 21.44 -11.08
#